data_AF-A0A9Y1BT55-F1
#
_entry.id   AF-A0A9Y1BT55-F1
#
_cell.length_a   1.000
_cell.length_b   1.000
_cell.length_c   1.000
_cell.angle_alpha   90.00
_cell.angle_beta   90.00
_cell.angle_gamma   90.00
#
_symmetry.space_group_name_H-M   'P 1'
#
loop_
_entity.id
_entity.type
_entity.pdbx_description
1 polymer ?
#
loop_
_entity_poly.entity_id
_entity_poly.type
_entity_poly.pdbx_seq_one_letter_code
_entity_poly.pdbx_strand_id
1 'polypeptide(L)'
;MANWVVIGIVSALHDLFTAMWIGGMLALLLAVLPAVRITIEKEQERKKLLENIKKKLSITTYVSIIGLAITGLLLGKASSNFEGLMSFSTNYGTMLSIKHIIVIFMVIIALFRSIFIKKIAFKNKKVAEKLNFILLVVNIVFGITILILSGLIARMPGS
;
A
#
# COMPACT_ATOMS: atom_id res chain seq x y z
N MET A 1 -26.80 -16.52 1.32
CA MET A 1 -25.59 -16.65 2.16
C MET A 1 -24.37 -16.67 1.25
N ALA A 2 -23.49 -15.69 1.35
CA ALA A 2 -22.22 -15.76 0.61
C ALA A 2 -21.46 -17.00 1.10
N ASN A 3 -20.98 -17.84 0.18
CA ASN A 3 -20.27 -19.06 0.52
C ASN A 3 -19.00 -18.67 1.32
N TRP A 4 -18.85 -19.20 2.53
CA TRP A 4 -17.72 -18.89 3.43
C TRP A 4 -16.37 -19.12 2.75
N VAL A 5 -16.31 -20.08 1.82
CA VAL A 5 -15.13 -20.32 0.96
C VAL A 5 -14.79 -19.09 0.10
N VAL A 6 -15.80 -18.45 -0.50
CA VAL A 6 -15.60 -17.27 -1.36
C VAL A 6 -15.09 -16.09 -0.52
N ILE A 7 -15.66 -15.87 0.67
CA ILE A 7 -15.20 -14.80 1.58
C ILE A 7 -13.77 -15.06 2.04
N GLY A 8 -13.42 -16.31 2.38
CA GLY A 8 -12.07 -16.70 2.76
C GLY A 8 -11.05 -16.43 1.64
N ILE A 9 -11.38 -16.80 0.40
CA ILE A 9 -10.53 -16.54 -0.77
C ILE A 9 -10.36 -15.04 -1.01
N VAL A 10 -11.44 -14.26 -0.95
CA VAL A 10 -11.38 -12.80 -1.12
C VAL A 10 -10.53 -12.14 -0.03
N SER A 11 -10.63 -12.61 1.21
CA SER A 11 -9.80 -12.16 2.34
C SER A 11 -8.32 -12.47 2.11
N ALA A 12 -8.00 -13.71 1.74
CA ALA A 12 -6.63 -14.12 1.45
C ALA A 12 -6.02 -13.32 0.29
N LEU A 13 -6.79 -13.05 -0.77
CA LEU A 13 -6.35 -12.20 -1.88
C LEU A 13 -6.11 -10.76 -1.44
N HIS A 14 -6.99 -10.19 -0.62
CA HIS A 14 -6.82 -8.84 -0.06
C HIS A 14 -5.52 -8.72 0.74
N ASP A 15 -5.26 -9.69 1.62
CA ASP A 15 -4.05 -9.72 2.44
C ASP A 15 -2.80 -9.92 1.59
N LEU A 16 -2.87 -10.78 0.56
CA LEU A 16 -1.79 -10.98 -0.40
C LEU A 16 -1.45 -9.68 -1.14
N PHE A 17 -2.45 -8.93 -1.62
CA PHE A 17 -2.20 -7.66 -2.32
C PHE A 17 -1.60 -6.61 -1.39
N THR A 18 -2.04 -6.57 -0.12
CA THR A 18 -1.49 -5.69 0.92
C THR A 18 -0.03 -6.04 1.21
N ALA A 19 0.26 -7.33 1.42
CA ALA A 19 1.60 -7.84 1.68
C ALA A 19 2.55 -7.59 0.49
N MET A 20 2.09 -7.83 -0.74
CA MET A 20 2.87 -7.59 -1.94
C MET A 20 3.19 -6.10 -2.13
N TRP A 21 2.24 -5.22 -1.82
CA TRP A 21 2.44 -3.78 -1.95
C TRP A 21 3.40 -3.23 -0.88
N ILE A 22 3.11 -3.47 0.39
CA ILE A 22 3.94 -2.99 1.50
C ILE A 22 5.30 -3.68 1.48
N GLY A 23 5.32 -4.99 1.28
CA GLY A 23 6.55 -5.80 1.17
C GLY A 23 7.43 -5.36 0.00
N GLY A 24 6.85 -5.03 -1.15
CA GLY A 24 7.61 -4.47 -2.28
C GLY A 24 8.29 -3.14 -1.95
N MET A 25 7.60 -2.25 -1.22
CA MET A 25 8.19 -0.98 -0.78
C MET A 25 9.29 -1.17 0.27
N LEU A 26 9.08 -2.09 1.22
CA LEU A 26 10.07 -2.44 2.25
C LEU A 26 11.31 -3.10 1.63
N ALA A 27 11.14 -4.07 0.73
CA ALA A 27 12.24 -4.71 0.03
C ALA A 27 13.06 -3.70 -0.78
N LEU A 28 12.39 -2.75 -1.44
CA LEU A 28 13.08 -1.67 -2.15
C LEU A 28 13.92 -0.81 -1.19
N LEU A 29 13.36 -0.43 -0.04
CA LEU A 29 14.02 0.45 0.92
C LEU A 29 15.18 -0.23 1.66
N LEU A 30 14.95 -1.44 2.16
CA LEU A 30 15.84 -2.12 3.10
C LEU A 30 16.85 -3.05 2.45
N ALA A 31 16.53 -3.64 1.28
CA ALA A 31 17.41 -4.59 0.61
C ALA A 31 17.98 -3.99 -0.68
N VAL A 32 17.13 -3.54 -1.60
CA VAL A 32 17.57 -3.13 -2.94
C VAL A 32 18.37 -1.82 -2.91
N LEU A 33 17.85 -0.77 -2.27
CA LEU A 33 18.54 0.52 -2.22
C LEU A 33 19.96 0.43 -1.61
N PRO A 34 20.18 -0.23 -0.44
CA PRO A 34 21.54 -0.36 0.09
C PRO A 34 22.42 -1.27 -0.76
N ALA A 35 21.92 -2.42 -1.22
CA ALA A 35 22.70 -3.34 -2.05
C ALA A 35 23.22 -2.63 -3.32
N VAL A 36 22.35 -1.92 -4.05
CA VAL A 36 22.77 -1.22 -5.27
C VAL A 36 23.72 -0.06 -4.95
N ARG A 37 23.55 0.64 -3.83
CA ARG A 37 24.46 1.73 -3.42
C ARG A 37 25.87 1.23 -3.07
N ILE A 38 25.98 0.05 -2.48
CA ILE A 38 27.26 -0.54 -2.07
C ILE A 38 27.96 -1.21 -3.27
N THR A 39 27.20 -1.87 -4.16
CA THR A 39 27.78 -2.65 -5.26
C THR A 39 28.04 -1.84 -6.53
N ILE A 40 27.29 -0.77 -6.80
CA ILE A 40 27.41 0.02 -8.04
C ILE A 40 27.92 1.44 -7.73
N GLU A 41 29.20 1.66 -8.01
CA GLU A 41 29.88 2.94 -7.82
C GLU A 41 29.37 4.02 -8.79
N LYS A 42 29.24 3.67 -10.07
CA LYS A 42 28.80 4.60 -11.13
C LYS A 42 27.35 5.01 -10.91
N GLU A 43 27.15 6.30 -10.66
CA GLU A 43 25.82 6.87 -10.38
C GLU A 43 24.82 6.62 -11.53
N GLN A 44 25.28 6.70 -12.78
CA GLN A 44 24.42 6.51 -13.94
C GLN A 44 23.88 5.06 -14.04
N GLU A 45 24.74 4.06 -13.81
CA GLU A 45 24.36 2.65 -13.81
C GLU A 45 23.43 2.33 -12.64
N ARG A 46 23.73 2.88 -11.45
CA ARG A 46 22.86 2.80 -10.27
C ARG A 46 21.46 3.35 -10.55
N LYS A 47 21.37 4.55 -11.15
CA LYS A 47 20.09 5.17 -11.49
C LYS A 47 19.31 4.34 -12.49
N LYS A 48 19.95 3.87 -13.57
CA LYS A 48 19.32 3.04 -14.60
C LYS A 48 18.76 1.74 -14.03
N LEU A 49 19.52 1.05 -13.18
CA LEU A 49 19.07 -0.18 -12.52
C LEU A 49 17.88 0.10 -11.58
N LEU A 50 17.98 1.12 -10.73
CA LEU A 50 16.92 1.48 -9.79
C LEU A 50 15.63 1.91 -10.50
N GLU A 51 15.73 2.62 -11.63
CA GLU A 51 14.57 2.97 -12.45
C GLU A 51 13.88 1.73 -13.02
N ASN A 52 14.64 0.76 -13.52
CA ASN A 52 14.09 -0.50 -14.02
C ASN A 52 13.41 -1.31 -12.92
N ILE A 53 14.03 -1.41 -11.74
CA ILE A 53 13.43 -2.11 -10.59
C ILE A 53 12.15 -1.39 -10.16
N LYS A 54 12.18 -0.06 -9.99
CA LYS A 54 11.01 0.75 -9.64
C LYS A 54 9.89 0.61 -10.67
N LYS A 55 10.21 0.53 -11.97
CA LYS A 55 9.21 0.32 -13.04
C LYS A 55 8.51 -1.02 -12.87
N LYS A 56 9.25 -2.11 -12.61
CA LYS A 56 8.64 -3.43 -12.34
C LYS A 56 7.78 -3.42 -11.07
N LEU A 57 8.30 -2.86 -9.97
CA LEU A 57 7.54 -2.72 -8.71
C LEU A 57 6.29 -1.84 -8.87
N SER A 58 6.32 -0.85 -9.78
CA SER A 58 5.15 -0.01 -10.02
C SER A 58 4.00 -0.79 -10.63
N ILE A 59 4.26 -1.74 -11.54
CA ILE A 59 3.24 -2.63 -12.11
C ILE A 59 2.59 -3.44 -10.99
N THR A 60 3.41 -4.07 -10.14
CA THR A 60 2.95 -4.79 -8.95
C THR A 60 2.09 -3.92 -8.04
N THR A 61 2.50 -2.67 -7.82
CA THR A 61 1.74 -1.69 -7.01
C THR A 61 0.38 -1.38 -7.62
N TYR A 62 0.30 -1.14 -8.93
CA TYR A 62 -0.96 -0.87 -9.62
C TYR A 62 -1.92 -2.07 -9.56
N VAL A 63 -1.40 -3.28 -9.78
CA VAL A 63 -2.18 -4.52 -9.64
C VAL A 63 -2.69 -4.67 -8.21
N SER A 64 -1.86 -4.44 -7.19
CA SER A 64 -2.28 -4.45 -5.79
C SER A 64 -3.37 -3.42 -5.49
N ILE A 65 -3.25 -2.19 -5.99
CA ILE A 65 -4.24 -1.13 -5.75
C ILE A 65 -5.62 -1.54 -6.31
N ILE A 66 -5.66 -2.05 -7.54
CA ILE A 66 -6.90 -2.51 -8.18
C ILE A 66 -7.48 -3.72 -7.42
N GLY A 67 -6.62 -4.69 -7.09
CA GLY A 67 -7.00 -5.88 -6.32
C GLY A 67 -7.57 -5.53 -4.95
N LEU A 68 -6.95 -4.59 -4.22
CA LEU A 68 -7.42 -4.11 -2.92
C LEU A 68 -8.74 -3.37 -3.01
N ALA A 69 -8.95 -2.56 -4.05
CA ALA A 69 -10.21 -1.88 -4.26
C ALA A 69 -11.35 -2.89 -4.50
N ILE A 70 -11.14 -3.87 -5.37
CA ILE A 70 -12.17 -4.90 -5.68
C ILE A 70 -12.43 -5.77 -4.46
N THR A 71 -11.38 -6.34 -3.86
CA THR A 71 -11.51 -7.23 -2.71
C THR A 71 -12.11 -6.51 -1.51
N GLY A 72 -11.69 -5.27 -1.22
CA GLY A 72 -12.23 -4.46 -0.13
C GLY A 72 -13.74 -4.20 -0.28
N LEU A 73 -14.21 -3.90 -1.49
CA LEU A 73 -15.65 -3.73 -1.76
C LEU A 73 -16.43 -5.04 -1.59
N LEU A 74 -15.86 -6.17 -1.99
CA LEU A 74 -16.49 -7.49 -1.83
C LEU A 74 -16.57 -7.91 -0.36
N LEU A 75 -15.50 -7.70 0.40
CA LEU A 75 -15.44 -7.93 1.85
C LEU A 75 -16.45 -7.07 2.62
N GLY A 76 -16.53 -5.77 2.30
CA GLY A 76 -17.49 -4.87 2.94
C GLY A 76 -18.95 -5.28 2.71
N LYS A 77 -19.30 -5.76 1.50
CA LYS A 77 -20.65 -6.27 1.21
C LYS A 77 -20.97 -7.61 1.89
N ALA A 78 -19.96 -8.40 2.24
CA ALA A 78 -20.14 -9.73 2.81
C ALA A 78 -20.29 -9.74 4.34
N SER A 79 -19.83 -8.70 5.05
CA SER A 79 -19.98 -8.62 6.51
C SER A 79 -21.42 -8.24 6.91
N SER A 80 -22.06 -9.09 7.71
CA SER A 80 -23.42 -8.88 8.24
C SER A 80 -23.54 -7.70 9.22
N ASN A 81 -22.41 -7.24 9.79
CA ASN A 81 -22.31 -6.07 10.67
C ASN A 81 -21.94 -4.79 9.90
N PHE A 82 -22.02 -4.80 8.56
CA PHE A 82 -21.73 -3.62 7.73
C PHE A 82 -22.92 -2.66 7.74
N GLU A 83 -22.97 -1.79 8.75
CA GLU A 83 -23.94 -0.67 8.79
C GLU A 83 -23.59 0.44 7.78
N GLY A 84 -22.44 0.37 7.11
CA GLY A 84 -22.00 1.30 6.08
C GLY A 84 -20.51 1.60 6.14
N LEU A 85 -19.96 2.17 5.05
CA LEU A 85 -18.65 2.83 5.08
C LEU A 85 -18.77 4.01 6.06
N MET A 86 -17.94 4.07 7.10
CA MET A 86 -17.96 5.13 8.12
C MET A 86 -19.06 4.99 9.19
N SER A 87 -19.49 3.77 9.52
CA SER A 87 -20.27 3.57 10.76
C SER A 87 -19.36 3.67 11.98
N PHE A 88 -19.53 4.75 12.75
CA PHE A 88 -18.87 4.98 14.04
C PHE A 88 -19.69 4.47 15.23
N SER A 89 -20.75 3.68 14.97
CA SER A 89 -21.67 3.17 15.99
C SER A 89 -21.02 2.15 16.94
N THR A 90 -20.01 1.43 16.45
CA THR A 90 -19.29 0.39 17.21
C THR A 90 -17.78 0.62 17.16
N ASN A 91 -17.08 0.13 18.19
CA ASN A 91 -15.61 0.16 18.23
C ASN A 91 -15.00 -0.55 17.00
N TYR A 92 -15.60 -1.66 16.56
CA TYR A 92 -15.22 -2.39 15.36
C TYR A 92 -15.42 -1.54 14.08
N GLY A 93 -16.60 -0.93 13.90
CA GLY A 93 -16.91 -0.08 12.76
C GLY A 93 -16.01 1.16 12.64
N THR A 94 -15.69 1.78 13.78
CA THR A 94 -14.75 2.92 13.85
C THR A 94 -13.35 2.51 13.40
N MET A 95 -12.84 1.40 13.91
CA MET A 95 -11.48 0.91 13.60
C MET A 95 -11.36 0.45 12.14
N LEU A 96 -12.42 -0.18 11.61
CA LEU A 96 -12.52 -0.55 10.20
C LEU A 96 -12.56 0.70 9.30
N SER A 97 -13.26 1.74 9.71
CA SER A 97 -13.36 3.01 8.96
C SER A 97 -12.02 3.75 8.94
N ILE A 98 -11.32 3.82 10.07
CA ILE A 98 -9.95 4.37 10.16
C ILE A 98 -9.02 3.62 9.20
N LYS A 99 -9.09 2.28 9.17
CA LYS A 99 -8.29 1.47 8.24
C LYS A 99 -8.52 1.88 6.79
N HIS A 100 -9.78 2.02 6.37
CA HIS A 100 -10.13 2.42 5.00
C HIS A 100 -9.63 3.82 4.65
N ILE A 101 -9.77 4.78 5.57
CA ILE A 101 -9.26 6.14 5.36
C ILE A 101 -7.75 6.12 5.11
N ILE A 102 -7.00 5.39 5.95
CA ILE A 102 -5.53 5.29 5.79
C ILE A 102 -5.18 4.63 4.45
N VAL A 103 -5.88 3.57 4.05
CA VAL A 103 -5.65 2.91 2.74
C VAL A 103 -5.93 3.88 1.59
N ILE A 104 -7.01 4.67 1.65
CA ILE A 104 -7.33 5.68 0.64
C ILE A 104 -6.20 6.72 0.55
N PHE A 105 -5.71 7.23 1.69
CA PHE A 105 -4.58 8.15 1.72
C PHE A 105 -3.32 7.52 1.11
N MET A 106 -3.02 6.26 1.39
CA MET A 106 -1.88 5.54 0.80
C MET A 106 -2.00 5.44 -0.72
N VAL A 107 -3.20 5.13 -1.24
CA VAL A 107 -3.46 5.06 -2.68
C VAL A 107 -3.24 6.43 -3.31
N ILE A 108 -3.79 7.50 -2.71
CA ILE A 108 -3.62 8.88 -3.20
C ILE A 108 -2.13 9.25 -3.24
N ILE A 109 -1.37 8.97 -2.17
CA ILE A 109 0.07 9.23 -2.10
C ILE A 109 0.82 8.46 -3.19
N ALA A 110 0.50 7.18 -3.41
CA ALA A 110 1.15 6.35 -4.42
C ALA A 110 0.86 6.82 -5.85
N LEU A 111 -0.39 7.20 -6.15
CA LEU A 111 -0.78 7.76 -7.44
C LEU A 111 -0.14 9.13 -7.67
N PHE A 112 -0.16 10.00 -6.66
CA PHE A 112 0.50 11.30 -6.71
C PHE A 112 1.99 11.13 -7.01
N ARG A 113 2.65 10.20 -6.32
CA ARG A 113 4.06 9.86 -6.54
C ARG A 113 4.32 9.35 -7.96
N SER A 114 3.41 8.57 -8.56
CA SER A 114 3.64 8.04 -9.90
C SER A 114 3.37 9.05 -11.02
N ILE A 115 2.41 9.96 -10.84
CA ILE A 115 1.95 10.87 -11.90
C ILE A 115 2.62 12.24 -11.78
N PHE A 116 2.65 12.84 -10.59
CA PHE A 116 3.07 14.23 -10.40
C PHE A 116 4.59 14.38 -10.20
N ILE A 117 5.27 13.41 -9.58
CA ILE A 117 6.73 13.46 -9.39
C ILE A 117 7.46 13.53 -10.74
N LYS A 118 6.97 12.87 -11.80
CA LYS A 118 7.56 12.96 -13.14
C LYS A 118 7.53 14.39 -13.68
N LYS A 119 6.43 15.12 -13.46
CA LYS A 119 6.30 16.53 -13.83
C LYS A 119 7.25 17.43 -13.02
N ILE A 120 7.37 17.18 -11.71
CA ILE A 120 8.29 17.93 -10.84
C ILE A 120 9.75 17.65 -11.21
N ALA A 121 10.09 16.41 -11.58
CA ALA A 121 11.44 16.02 -11.98
C ALA A 121 11.93 16.75 -13.24
N PHE A 122 11.01 17.11 -14.14
CA PHE A 122 11.32 17.94 -15.31
C PHE A 122 11.77 19.35 -14.93
N LYS A 123 11.20 19.93 -13.86
CA LYS A 123 11.52 21.29 -13.39
C LYS A 123 12.68 21.32 -12.38
N ASN A 124 12.71 20.38 -11.43
CA ASN A 124 13.77 20.28 -10.43
C ASN A 124 13.99 18.83 -9.99
N LYS A 125 15.06 18.22 -10.52
CA LYS A 125 15.41 16.82 -10.27
C LYS A 125 15.73 16.53 -8.80
N LYS A 126 16.47 17.40 -8.12
CA LYS A 126 16.84 17.21 -6.69
C LYS A 126 15.62 17.23 -5.77
N VAL A 127 14.71 18.18 -5.99
CA VAL A 127 13.45 18.26 -5.21
C VAL A 127 12.56 17.05 -5.47
N ALA A 128 12.44 16.62 -6.72
CA ALA A 128 11.66 15.43 -7.08
C ALA A 128 12.21 14.16 -6.43
N GLU A 129 13.54 13.96 -6.42
CA GLU A 129 14.18 12.81 -5.76
C GLU A 129 13.90 12.81 -4.24
N LYS A 130 14.04 13.96 -3.57
CA LYS A 130 13.77 14.08 -2.13
C LYS A 130 12.29 13.84 -1.79
N LEU A 131 11.37 14.43 -2.55
CA LEU A 131 9.93 14.21 -2.38
C LEU A 131 9.55 12.75 -2.63
N ASN A 132 10.11 12.11 -3.67
CA ASN A 132 9.82 10.71 -3.97
C ASN A 132 10.23 9.79 -2.81
N PHE A 133 11.39 10.07 -2.20
CA PHE A 133 11.86 9.33 -1.04
C PHE A 133 10.98 9.56 0.20
N ILE A 134 10.64 10.82 0.51
CA ILE A 134 9.75 11.13 1.64
C ILE A 134 8.39 10.46 1.48
N LEU A 135 7.76 10.59 0.30
CA LEU A 135 6.48 9.95 0.02
C LEU A 135 6.56 8.41 0.10
N LEU A 136 7.69 7.81 -0.30
CA LEU A 136 7.91 6.38 -0.13
C LEU A 136 7.93 5.99 1.35
N VAL A 137 8.68 6.71 2.18
CA VAL A 137 8.81 6.42 3.63
C VAL A 137 7.46 6.62 4.33
N VAL A 138 6.78 7.73 4.06
CA VAL A 138 5.44 8.01 4.61
C VAL A 138 4.46 6.88 4.24
N ASN A 139 4.47 6.41 2.99
CA ASN A 139 3.60 5.33 2.56
C ASN A 139 3.94 3.98 3.23
N ILE A 140 5.22 3.71 3.50
CA ILE A 140 5.63 2.53 4.27
C ILE A 140 5.12 2.62 5.72
N VAL A 141 5.27 3.76 6.37
CA VAL A 141 4.80 3.98 7.74
C VAL A 141 3.29 3.74 7.82
N PHE A 142 2.50 4.31 6.90
CA PHE A 142 1.06 4.04 6.84
C PHE A 142 0.75 2.56 6.61
N GLY A 143 1.51 1.88 5.74
CA GLY A 143 1.36 0.45 5.50
C GLY A 143 1.56 -0.37 6.78
N ILE A 144 2.63 -0.09 7.52
CA ILE A 144 2.92 -0.75 8.81
C ILE A 144 1.79 -0.47 9.81
N THR A 145 1.31 0.78 9.90
CA THR A 145 0.18 1.14 10.75
C THR A 145 -1.07 0.34 10.39
N ILE A 146 -1.38 0.14 9.11
CA ILE A 146 -2.52 -0.68 8.68
C ILE A 146 -2.35 -2.16 9.09
N LEU A 147 -1.15 -2.71 9.00
CA LEU A 147 -0.89 -4.09 9.42
C LEU A 147 -1.10 -4.26 10.93
N ILE A 148 -0.60 -3.33 11.74
CA ILE A 148 -0.83 -3.30 13.19
C ILE A 148 -2.33 -3.17 13.48
N LEU A 149 -2.99 -2.22 12.83
CA LEU A 149 -4.43 -1.99 13.00
C LEU A 149 -5.25 -3.24 12.62
N SER A 150 -4.85 -3.94 11.57
CA SER A 150 -5.49 -5.19 11.13
C SER A 150 -5.33 -6.30 12.17
N GLY A 151 -4.14 -6.44 12.76
CA GLY A 151 -3.89 -7.39 13.85
C GLY A 151 -4.70 -7.09 15.11
N LEU A 152 -4.86 -5.81 15.44
CA LEU A 152 -5.68 -5.37 16.58
C LEU A 152 -7.18 -5.63 16.35
N ILE A 153 -7.69 -5.32 15.16
CA ILE A 153 -9.08 -5.59 14.78
C ILE A 153 -9.38 -7.09 14.88
N ALA A 154 -8.47 -7.95 14.41
CA ALA A 154 -8.62 -9.41 14.47
C ALA A 154 -8.61 -9.99 15.89
N ARG A 155 -8.25 -9.20 16.92
CA ARG A 155 -8.22 -9.61 18.33
C ARG A 155 -9.32 -8.95 19.17
N MET A 156 -10.10 -8.03 18.60
CA MET A 156 -11.17 -7.35 19.34
C MET A 156 -12.36 -8.28 19.56
N PRO A 157 -12.89 -8.38 20.80
CA PRO A 157 -14.11 -9.13 21.07
C PRO A 157 -15.28 -8.49 20.31
N GLY A 158 -15.85 -9.21 19.34
CA GLY A 158 -16.93 -8.74 18.47
C GLY A 158 -16.65 -8.77 16.96
N SER A 159 -15.47 -9.25 16.54
CA SER A 159 -15.13 -9.55 15.13
C SER A 159 -15.75 -10.85 14.63
#